data_AF-A0A4Y7U2U5-F1
#
_entry.id   AF-A0A4Y7U2U5-F1
#
_cell.length_a   1.000
_cell.length_b   1.000
_cell.length_c   1.000
_cell.angle_alpha   90.00
_cell.angle_beta   90.00
_cell.angle_gamma   90.00
#
_symmetry.space_group_name_H-M   'P 1'
#
loop_
_entity.id
_entity.type
_entity.pdbx_description
1 polymer ?
#
loop_
_entity_poly.entity_id
_entity_poly.type
_entity_poly.pdbx_seq_one_letter_code
_entity_poly.pdbx_strand_id
1 'polypeptide(L)'
;NSSTSTIRRDLSQLEERGLLKRVHGGATQIAKRHEERNMTDKESRHQDEKQEIARLAVSQISDGDTIYLDAGTTTLEMIPFITQQDIIVVTNGLPHVRPLL
;
A
#
# COMPACT_ATOMS: atom_id res chain seq x y z
N ASN A 1 8.59 13.80 32.16
CA ASN A 1 8.91 12.94 33.31
C ASN A 1 7.63 12.37 33.91
N SER A 2 7.38 11.07 33.72
CA SER A 2 6.26 10.34 34.32
C SER A 2 6.78 9.08 34.97
N SER A 3 6.25 8.69 36.13
CA SER A 3 6.61 7.43 36.78
C SER A 3 5.94 6.24 36.10
N THR A 4 6.47 5.04 36.29
CA THR A 4 5.88 3.79 35.79
C THR A 4 4.45 3.58 36.31
N SER A 5 4.15 4.02 37.54
CA SER A 5 2.81 3.94 38.11
C SER A 5 1.84 4.90 37.42
N THR A 6 2.27 6.11 37.07
CA THR A 6 1.48 7.06 36.28
C THR A 6 1.18 6.51 34.89
N ILE A 7 2.18 6.00 34.17
CA ILE A 7 2.00 5.41 32.83
C ILE A 7 1.02 4.23 32.87
N ARG A 8 1.14 3.34 33.86
CA ARG A 8 0.20 2.21 34.01
C ARG A 8 -1.23 2.67 34.29
N ARG A 9 -1.40 3.71 35.12
CA ARG A 9 -2.72 4.26 35.44
C ARG A 9 -3.37 4.93 34.24
N ASP A 10 -2.61 5.73 33.50
CA ASP A 10 -3.08 6.43 32.31
C ASP A 10 -3.48 5.42 31.22
N LEU A 11 -2.65 4.39 30.98
CA LEU A 11 -2.99 3.32 30.03
C LEU A 11 -4.22 2.52 30.46
N SER A 12 -4.41 2.26 31.75
CA SER A 12 -5.63 1.62 32.26
C SER A 12 -6.87 2.50 32.03
N GLN A 13 -6.77 3.81 32.26
CA GLN A 13 -7.87 4.75 32.00
C GLN A 13 -8.21 4.86 30.51
N LEU A 14 -7.19 4.85 29.64
CA LEU A 14 -7.39 4.88 28.19
C LEU A 14 -7.99 3.56 27.67
N GLU A 15 -7.64 2.43 28.27
CA GLU A 15 -8.26 1.13 27.99
C GLU A 15 -9.72 1.07 28.45
N GLU A 16 -10.03 1.57 29.65
CA GLU A 16 -11.39 1.66 30.19
C GLU A 16 -12.29 2.57 29.32
N ARG A 17 -11.71 3.61 28.73
CA ARG A 17 -12.39 4.50 27.77
C ARG A 17 -12.50 3.93 26.36
N GLY A 18 -11.96 2.74 26.10
CA GLY A 18 -12.00 2.11 24.79
C GLY A 18 -11.16 2.83 23.72
N LEU A 19 -10.11 3.57 24.12
CA LEU A 19 -9.24 4.31 23.20
C LEU A 19 -8.02 3.49 22.76
N LEU A 20 -7.57 2.54 23.58
CA LEU A 20 -6.49 1.61 23.30
C LEU A 20 -6.72 0.26 23.98
N LYS A 21 -5.97 -0.76 23.59
CA LYS A 21 -5.92 -2.07 24.23
C LYS A 21 -4.54 -2.27 24.81
N ARG A 22 -4.44 -2.68 26.08
CA ARG A 22 -3.14 -2.99 26.68
C ARG A 22 -2.65 -4.36 26.19
N VAL A 23 -1.35 -4.48 26.02
CA VAL A 23 -0.66 -5.72 25.66
C VAL A 23 0.48 -5.96 26.64
N HIS A 24 1.08 -7.15 26.63
CA HIS A 24 2.22 -7.43 27.50
C HIS A 24 3.36 -6.44 27.18
N GLY A 25 3.72 -5.61 28.15
CA GLY A 25 4.79 -4.60 27.98
C GLY A 25 4.41 -3.32 27.24
N GLY A 26 3.13 -3.08 26.89
CA GLY A 26 2.76 -1.87 26.15
C GLY A 26 1.26 -1.67 25.94
N ALA A 27 0.92 -0.89 24.92
CA ALA A 27 -0.45 -0.63 24.48
C ALA A 27 -0.51 -0.57 22.95
N THR A 28 -1.62 -1.03 22.38
CA THR A 28 -1.92 -0.96 20.95
C THR A 28 -3.20 -0.15 20.75
N GLN A 29 -3.33 0.53 19.61
CA GLN A 29 -4.57 1.21 19.27
C GLN A 29 -5.71 0.18 19.21
N ILE A 30 -6.91 0.53 19.68
CA ILE A 30 -8.13 -0.20 19.30
C ILE A 30 -8.41 0.21 17.86
N ALA A 31 -7.59 -0.30 16.95
CA ALA A 31 -7.87 -0.16 15.55
C ALA A 31 -9.22 -0.86 15.34
N LYS A 32 -10.25 -0.09 14.90
CA LYS A 32 -10.90 -0.54 13.67
C LYS A 32 -9.72 -0.85 12.77
N ARG A 33 -9.54 -2.12 12.36
CA ARG A 33 -8.64 -2.44 11.24
C ARG A 33 -8.76 -1.24 10.31
N HIS A 34 -7.68 -0.54 10.01
CA HIS A 34 -7.71 0.23 8.77
C HIS A 34 -8.09 -0.85 7.77
N GLU A 35 -9.38 -0.92 7.41
CA GLU A 35 -9.85 -1.85 6.42
C GLU A 35 -8.93 -1.56 5.28
N GLU A 36 -8.13 -2.56 4.94
CA GLU A 36 -7.20 -2.41 3.88
C GLU A 36 -8.05 -2.02 2.70
N ARG A 37 -7.96 -0.75 2.30
CA ARG A 37 -8.94 -0.20 1.37
C ARG A 37 -8.90 -1.08 0.15
N ASN A 38 -10.08 -1.48 -0.31
CA ASN A 38 -10.16 -2.36 -1.45
C ASN A 38 -9.46 -1.70 -2.65
N MET A 39 -8.95 -2.52 -3.57
CA MET A 39 -8.16 -2.06 -4.72
C MET A 39 -8.82 -0.86 -5.42
N THR A 40 -10.13 -0.92 -5.63
CA THR A 40 -10.94 0.13 -6.27
C THR A 40 -10.88 1.49 -5.55
N ASP A 41 -10.89 1.49 -4.22
CA ASP A 41 -10.75 2.72 -3.43
C ASP A 41 -9.31 3.26 -3.49
N LYS A 42 -8.33 2.36 -3.61
CA LYS A 42 -6.93 2.74 -3.76
C LYS A 42 -6.68 3.32 -5.15
N GLU A 43 -7.28 2.77 -6.21
CA GLU A 43 -7.09 3.17 -7.63
C GLU A 43 -7.36 4.66 -7.83
N SER A 44 -8.54 5.14 -7.45
CA SER A 44 -8.98 6.53 -7.64
C SER A 44 -8.19 7.57 -6.84
N ARG A 45 -7.42 7.17 -5.82
CA ARG A 45 -6.65 8.10 -4.99
C ARG A 45 -5.29 8.38 -5.58
N HIS A 46 -4.89 9.65 -5.55
CA HIS A 46 -3.57 10.11 -6.00
C HIS A 46 -3.27 9.68 -7.43
N GLN A 47 -4.29 9.75 -8.30
CA GLN A 47 -4.21 9.22 -9.65
C GLN A 47 -3.14 9.97 -10.46
N ASP A 48 -3.12 11.30 -10.38
CA ASP A 48 -2.15 12.14 -11.08
C ASP A 48 -0.71 11.80 -10.66
N GLU A 49 -0.46 11.65 -9.36
CA GLU A 49 0.85 11.29 -8.83
C GLU A 49 1.26 9.88 -9.26
N LYS A 50 0.33 8.93 -9.29
CA LYS A 50 0.62 7.58 -9.81
C LYS A 50 0.95 7.60 -11.29
N GLN A 51 0.24 8.39 -12.09
CA GLN A 51 0.52 8.53 -13.52
C GLN A 51 1.88 9.19 -13.78
N GLU A 52 2.31 10.13 -12.94
CA GLU A 52 3.65 10.70 -13.01
C GLU A 52 4.73 9.66 -12.67
N ILE A 53 4.56 8.92 -11.57
CA ILE A 53 5.45 7.81 -11.20
C ILE A 53 5.49 6.76 -12.32
N ALA A 54 4.33 6.41 -12.88
CA ALA A 54 4.19 5.40 -13.91
C ALA A 54 4.94 5.80 -15.19
N ARG A 55 4.76 7.02 -15.68
CA ARG A 55 5.47 7.54 -16.86
C ARG A 55 6.99 7.52 -16.66
N LEU A 56 7.47 7.96 -15.49
CA LEU A 56 8.90 7.93 -15.17
C LEU A 56 9.45 6.51 -15.07
N ALA A 57 8.70 5.58 -14.47
CA ALA A 57 9.11 4.19 -14.35
C ALA A 57 9.18 3.52 -15.73
N VAL A 58 8.17 3.74 -16.58
CA VAL A 58 8.12 3.19 -17.93
C VAL A 58 9.24 3.75 -18.82
N SER A 59 9.67 5.00 -18.60
CA SER A 59 10.80 5.57 -19.35
C SER A 59 12.14 4.89 -19.07
N GLN A 60 12.22 4.01 -18.06
CA GLN A 60 13.41 3.21 -17.76
C GLN A 60 13.39 1.82 -18.40
N ILE A 61 12.27 1.42 -19.02
CA ILE A 61 12.12 0.12 -19.68
C ILE A 61 12.66 0.21 -21.10
N SER A 62 13.41 -0.80 -21.52
CA SER A 62 13.90 -0.98 -22.89
C SER A 62 13.15 -2.11 -23.60
N ASP A 63 13.21 -2.13 -24.93
CA ASP A 63 12.70 -3.25 -25.72
C ASP A 63 13.41 -4.56 -25.34
N GLY A 64 12.65 -5.64 -25.23
CA GLY A 64 13.16 -6.97 -24.84
C GLY A 64 13.35 -7.18 -23.34
N ASP A 65 13.06 -6.19 -22.50
CA ASP A 65 13.24 -6.32 -21.04
C ASP A 65 12.27 -7.35 -20.43
N THR A 66 12.77 -8.05 -19.41
CA THR A 66 11.92 -8.84 -18.50
C THR A 66 11.73 -8.09 -17.20
N ILE A 67 10.48 -7.72 -16.90
CA ILE A 67 10.13 -6.91 -15.73
C ILE A 67 9.15 -7.65 -14.82
N TYR A 68 9.26 -7.39 -13.52
CA TYR A 68 8.29 -7.84 -12.53
C TYR A 68 7.39 -6.67 -12.12
N LEU A 69 6.08 -6.84 -12.26
CA LEU A 69 5.07 -5.89 -11.77
C LEU A 69 4.31 -6.51 -10.60
N ASP A 70 4.44 -5.92 -9.42
CA ASP A 70 3.71 -6.36 -8.23
C ASP A 70 2.23 -5.98 -8.27
N ALA A 71 1.41 -6.61 -7.40
CA ALA A 71 -0.03 -6.38 -7.27
C ALA A 71 -0.35 -5.04 -6.57
N GLY A 72 -0.14 -3.91 -7.25
CA GLY A 72 -0.41 -2.57 -6.72
C GLY A 72 -1.15 -1.66 -7.70
N THR A 73 -1.92 -0.69 -7.18
CA THR A 73 -2.62 0.28 -8.04
C THR A 73 -1.66 1.24 -8.75
N THR A 74 -0.49 1.49 -8.18
CA THR A 74 0.53 2.35 -8.82
C THR A 74 1.22 1.64 -9.98
N THR A 75 1.51 0.33 -9.83
CA THR A 75 2.09 -0.47 -10.92
C THR A 75 1.06 -0.77 -12.01
N LEU A 76 -0.24 -0.83 -11.66
CA LEU A 76 -1.31 -0.96 -12.64
C LEU A 76 -1.36 0.24 -13.60
N GLU A 77 -1.15 1.46 -13.09
CA GLU A 77 -1.09 2.69 -13.89
C GLU A 77 0.11 2.72 -14.86
N MET A 78 1.11 1.84 -14.71
CA MET A 78 2.22 1.75 -15.67
C MET A 78 1.77 1.18 -17.02
N ILE A 79 0.87 0.20 -17.00
CA ILE A 79 0.53 -0.63 -18.17
C ILE A 79 0.09 0.23 -19.37
N PRO A 80 -0.80 1.23 -19.24
CA PRO A 80 -1.22 2.04 -20.38
C PRO A 80 -0.12 2.87 -21.04
N PHE A 81 1.00 3.11 -20.35
CA PHE A 81 2.12 3.91 -20.86
C PHE A 81 3.23 3.08 -21.49
N ILE A 82 3.22 1.76 -21.30
CA ILE A 82 4.22 0.86 -21.87
C ILE A 82 4.06 0.84 -23.39
N THR A 83 5.13 1.19 -24.08
CA THR A 83 5.20 1.21 -25.56
C THR A 83 6.34 0.37 -26.11
N GLN A 84 7.19 -0.14 -25.21
CA GLN A 84 8.30 -1.01 -25.51
C GLN A 84 7.83 -2.36 -26.05
N GLN A 85 8.59 -2.89 -26.99
CA GLN A 85 8.27 -4.13 -27.69
C GLN A 85 9.01 -5.32 -27.07
N ASP A 86 8.48 -6.51 -27.32
CA ASP A 86 9.08 -7.78 -26.91
C ASP A 86 9.40 -7.89 -25.40
N ILE A 87 8.68 -7.14 -24.57
CA ILE A 87 8.84 -7.21 -23.12
C ILE A 87 8.17 -8.46 -22.53
N ILE A 88 8.76 -9.00 -21.46
CA ILE A 88 8.18 -10.10 -20.68
C ILE A 88 7.78 -9.55 -19.32
N VAL A 89 6.48 -9.63 -19.00
CA VAL A 89 5.97 -9.19 -17.70
C VAL A 89 5.64 -10.38 -16.83
N VAL A 90 6.24 -10.42 -15.63
CA VAL A 90 5.90 -11.35 -14.57
C VAL A 90 5.09 -10.60 -13.51
N THR A 91 3.91 -11.10 -13.15
CA THR A 91 3.08 -10.44 -12.12
C THR A 91 2.34 -11.44 -11.27
N ASN A 92 2.19 -11.12 -9.98
CA ASN A 92 1.29 -11.79 -9.04
C ASN A 92 -0.08 -11.08 -8.97
N GLY A 93 -0.25 -9.95 -9.66
CA GLY A 93 -1.46 -9.13 -9.66
C GLY A 93 -2.48 -9.60 -10.69
N LEU A 94 -3.50 -10.33 -10.26
CA LEU A 94 -4.61 -10.73 -11.14
C LEU A 94 -5.26 -9.55 -11.90
N PRO A 95 -5.45 -8.36 -11.31
CA PRO A 95 -5.98 -7.20 -12.04
C PRO A 95 -5.11 -6.73 -13.21
N HIS A 96 -3.79 -7.02 -13.19
CA HIS A 96 -2.83 -6.62 -14.22
C HIS A 96 -2.88 -7.52 -15.46
N VAL A 97 -3.39 -8.75 -15.34
CA VAL A 97 -3.37 -9.74 -16.43
C VAL A 97 -4.16 -9.26 -17.64
N ARG A 98 -5.40 -8.81 -17.45
CA ARG A 98 -6.25 -8.40 -18.59
C ARG A 98 -5.71 -7.16 -19.33
N PRO A 99 -5.23 -6.09 -18.65
CA PRO A 99 -4.62 -4.95 -19.32
C PRO A 99 -3.27 -5.23 -20.01
N LEU A 100 -2.56 -6.29 -19.61
CA LEU A 100 -1.29 -6.72 -20.22
C LEU A 100 -1.44 -7.59 -21.47
N LEU A 101 -2.67 -8.04 -21.78
CA LEU A 101 -3.02 -8.84 -22.97
C LEU A 101 -3.57 -7.95 -24.08
#